data_AF-A0A2M7RFF5-F1
#
_entry.id   AF-A0A2M7RFF5-F1
#
_cell.length_a   1.000
_cell.length_b   1.000
_cell.length_c   1.000
_cell.angle_alpha   90.00
_cell.angle_beta   90.00
_cell.angle_gamma   90.00
#
_symmetry.space_group_name_H-M   'P 1'
#
loop_
_entity.id
_entity.type
_entity.pdbx_description
1 polymer ?
#
loop_
_entity_poly.entity_id
_entity_poly.type
_entity_poly.pdbx_seq_one_letter_code
_entity_poly.pdbx_strand_id
1 'polypeptide(L)'
;MTTFIKIFDTILTADKDASRKAVREVRKFLYRTHSDRNDYDDIKNIIDSAPGEYAEISEDWRQENFVIAVSVIYYLHDKESQPDFLFSWLLHLLRHKNGNIRHAAVRMIEHELGPLTYHLRCPGKKSSFHDFSPEQADYIIARLFEGLHILMNDSWKPMYKKYKYIESLPSGTYKSAQMILSHLEDDCGNEYIRHLEELLRQK
;
A
#
# COMPACT_ATOMS: atom_id res chain seq x y z
N MET A 1 5.89 -23.96 18.50
CA MET A 1 4.81 -23.02 18.16
C MET A 1 5.23 -22.18 16.96
N THR A 2 4.39 -22.12 15.93
CA THR A 2 4.58 -21.27 14.74
C THR A 2 4.10 -19.87 15.09
N THR A 3 4.86 -18.83 14.73
CA THR A 3 4.54 -17.40 14.94
C THR A 3 4.75 -16.65 13.64
N PHE A 4 4.23 -15.42 13.52
CA PHE A 4 4.47 -14.59 12.35
C PHE A 4 5.97 -14.35 12.15
N ILE A 5 6.72 -14.07 13.23
CA ILE A 5 8.19 -13.91 13.18
C ILE A 5 8.85 -15.13 12.52
N LYS A 6 8.48 -16.37 12.90
CA LYS A 6 9.08 -17.57 12.31
C LYS A 6 8.74 -17.77 10.84
N ILE A 7 7.52 -17.39 10.44
CA ILE A 7 7.10 -17.46 9.03
C ILE A 7 7.91 -16.44 8.22
N PHE A 8 8.06 -15.21 8.71
CA PHE A 8 8.85 -14.18 8.04
C PHE A 8 10.34 -14.49 8.01
N ASP A 9 10.90 -15.04 9.09
CA ASP A 9 12.27 -15.57 9.11
C ASP A 9 12.48 -16.62 8.01
N THR A 10 11.53 -17.55 7.84
CA THR A 10 11.57 -18.54 6.75
C THR A 10 11.52 -17.86 5.37
N ILE A 11 10.71 -16.81 5.21
CA ILE A 11 10.63 -16.05 3.94
C ILE A 11 11.98 -15.42 3.61
N LEU A 12 12.67 -14.87 4.62
CA LEU A 12 13.90 -14.12 4.48
C LEU A 12 15.16 -14.99 4.36
N THR A 13 15.20 -16.16 4.99
CA THR A 13 16.44 -16.95 5.11
C THR A 13 16.43 -18.25 4.31
N ALA A 14 15.25 -18.84 4.06
CA ALA A 14 15.17 -20.14 3.41
C ALA A 14 15.38 -20.07 1.89
N ASP A 15 15.41 -21.26 1.27
CA ASP A 15 15.40 -21.39 -0.18
C ASP A 15 14.09 -20.88 -0.81
N LYS A 16 14.10 -20.74 -2.14
CA LYS A 16 12.99 -20.17 -2.90
C LYS A 16 11.67 -20.91 -2.71
N ASP A 17 11.69 -22.23 -2.64
CA ASP A 17 10.46 -23.03 -2.53
C ASP A 17 9.89 -23.00 -1.11
N ALA A 18 10.77 -23.07 -0.10
CA ALA A 18 10.40 -22.89 1.29
C ALA A 18 9.83 -21.49 1.56
N SER A 19 10.50 -20.44 1.08
CA SER A 19 10.04 -19.05 1.18
C SER A 19 8.68 -18.87 0.52
N ARG A 20 8.48 -19.40 -0.70
CA ARG A 20 7.18 -19.33 -1.40
C ARG A 20 6.07 -20.08 -0.65
N LYS A 21 6.38 -21.21 -0.01
CA LYS A 21 5.42 -21.92 0.84
C LYS A 21 5.09 -21.08 2.07
N ALA A 22 6.08 -20.48 2.72
CA ALA A 22 5.89 -19.63 3.88
C ALA A 22 4.96 -18.44 3.60
N VAL A 23 5.07 -17.78 2.43
CA VAL A 23 4.13 -16.71 2.01
C VAL A 23 2.66 -17.20 2.01
N ARG A 24 2.41 -18.43 1.55
CA ARG A 24 1.05 -19.01 1.55
C ARG A 24 0.59 -19.36 2.97
N GLU A 25 1.53 -19.70 3.84
CA GLU A 25 1.24 -19.99 5.25
C GLU A 25 0.89 -18.72 6.02
N VAL A 26 1.38 -17.53 5.67
CA VAL A 26 0.99 -16.26 6.32
C VAL A 26 -0.53 -16.12 6.37
N ARG A 27 -1.21 -16.29 5.23
CA ARG A 27 -2.67 -16.17 5.16
C ARG A 27 -3.38 -17.27 5.95
N LYS A 28 -2.88 -18.50 5.90
CA LYS A 28 -3.47 -19.62 6.63
C LYS A 28 -3.31 -19.46 8.14
N PHE A 29 -2.15 -18.98 8.56
CA PHE A 29 -1.84 -18.72 9.96
C PHE A 29 -2.77 -17.64 10.48
N LEU A 30 -2.87 -16.52 9.76
CA LEU A 30 -3.79 -15.43 10.09
C LEU A 30 -5.25 -15.90 10.34
N TYR A 31 -5.77 -16.81 9.53
CA TYR A 31 -7.13 -17.35 9.73
C TYR A 31 -7.26 -18.40 10.83
N ARG A 32 -6.17 -19.08 11.20
CA ARG A 32 -6.18 -20.14 12.23
C ARG A 32 -5.96 -19.58 13.62
N THR A 33 -5.22 -18.49 13.72
CA THR A 33 -4.90 -17.85 14.99
C THR A 33 -6.17 -17.26 15.61
N HIS A 34 -6.48 -17.67 16.84
CA HIS A 34 -7.50 -17.02 17.66
C HIS A 34 -6.87 -15.80 18.33
N SER A 35 -6.48 -14.80 17.53
CA SER A 35 -6.14 -13.43 17.92
C SER A 35 -5.62 -13.24 19.36
N ASP A 36 -4.47 -13.85 19.67
CA ASP A 36 -3.75 -13.58 20.91
C ASP A 36 -2.93 -12.30 20.76
N ARG A 37 -2.75 -11.55 21.87
CA ARG A 37 -2.05 -10.24 21.87
C ARG A 37 -0.65 -10.30 21.25
N ASN A 38 0.08 -11.40 21.48
CA ASN A 38 1.44 -11.58 20.97
C ASN A 38 1.50 -11.62 19.43
N ASP A 39 0.48 -12.17 18.76
CA ASP A 39 0.47 -12.24 17.30
C ASP A 39 0.28 -10.85 16.66
N TYR A 40 -0.46 -9.95 17.32
CA TYR A 40 -0.59 -8.56 16.89
C TYR A 40 0.71 -7.79 17.09
N ASP A 41 1.39 -7.97 18.22
CA ASP A 41 2.67 -7.32 18.48
C ASP A 41 3.73 -7.77 17.45
N ASP A 42 3.74 -9.06 17.07
CA ASP A 42 4.57 -9.58 15.98
C ASP A 42 4.25 -8.88 14.64
N ILE A 43 2.97 -8.77 14.27
CA ILE A 43 2.55 -8.13 13.00
C ILE A 43 3.00 -6.66 12.95
N LYS A 44 2.79 -5.91 14.03
CA LYS A 44 3.20 -4.49 14.10
C LYS A 44 4.69 -4.34 13.90
N ASN A 45 5.49 -5.15 14.59
CA ASN A 45 6.94 -5.12 14.45
C ASN A 45 7.38 -5.41 13.02
N ILE A 46 6.77 -6.41 12.37
CA ILE A 46 7.07 -6.77 10.97
C ILE A 46 6.72 -5.62 10.02
N ILE A 47 5.58 -4.95 10.21
CA ILE A 47 5.16 -3.85 9.33
C ILE A 47 6.06 -2.62 9.53
N ASP A 48 6.35 -2.27 10.78
CA ASP A 48 7.22 -1.12 11.13
C ASP A 48 8.66 -1.32 10.65
N SER A 49 9.19 -2.55 10.65
CA SER A 49 10.53 -2.88 10.14
C SER A 49 10.59 -3.09 8.63
N ALA A 50 9.44 -3.26 7.96
CA ALA A 50 9.39 -3.75 6.58
C ALA A 50 10.24 -2.96 5.57
N PRO A 51 10.28 -1.60 5.59
CA PRO A 51 11.13 -0.86 4.69
C PRO A 51 12.63 -1.17 4.87
N GLY A 52 13.07 -1.31 6.11
CA GLY A 52 14.45 -1.63 6.45
C GLY A 52 14.81 -3.05 6.03
N GLU A 53 13.97 -4.02 6.37
CA GLU A 53 14.18 -5.42 5.96
C GLU A 53 14.18 -5.57 4.43
N TYR A 54 13.26 -4.90 3.74
CA TYR A 54 13.20 -4.94 2.28
C TYR A 54 14.49 -4.45 1.61
N ALA A 55 15.13 -3.42 2.17
CA ALA A 55 16.35 -2.84 1.62
C ALA A 55 17.55 -3.80 1.66
N GLU A 56 17.58 -4.71 2.63
CA GLU A 56 18.64 -5.70 2.81
C GLU A 56 18.47 -6.94 1.89
N ILE A 57 17.29 -7.12 1.27
CA ILE A 57 17.02 -8.26 0.41
C ILE A 57 17.64 -8.03 -0.98
N SER A 58 18.61 -8.88 -1.33
CA SER A 58 19.28 -8.82 -2.63
C SER A 58 18.54 -9.56 -3.76
N GLU A 59 17.80 -10.61 -3.41
CA GLU A 59 17.17 -11.51 -4.37
C GLU A 59 15.77 -11.03 -4.79
N ASP A 60 15.58 -10.77 -6.09
CA ASP A 60 14.30 -10.32 -6.67
C ASP A 60 13.10 -11.18 -6.24
N TRP A 61 13.26 -12.50 -6.20
CA TRP A 61 12.19 -13.44 -5.83
C TRP A 61 11.85 -13.38 -4.35
N ARG A 62 12.84 -13.05 -3.51
CA ARG A 62 12.67 -12.94 -2.06
C ARG A 62 12.01 -11.62 -1.70
N GLN A 63 12.40 -10.53 -2.38
CA GLN A 63 11.70 -9.24 -2.31
C GLN A 63 10.21 -9.40 -2.64
N GLU A 64 9.91 -10.12 -3.73
CA GLU A 64 8.53 -10.41 -4.11
C GLU A 64 7.78 -11.16 -3.01
N ASN A 65 8.34 -12.27 -2.52
CA ASN A 65 7.72 -13.07 -1.47
C ASN A 65 7.48 -12.26 -0.20
N PHE A 66 8.46 -11.47 0.23
CA PHE A 66 8.40 -10.61 1.41
C PHE A 66 7.28 -9.58 1.29
N VAL A 67 7.27 -8.78 0.23
CA VAL A 67 6.26 -7.72 0.05
C VAL A 67 4.86 -8.31 -0.07
N ILE A 68 4.69 -9.45 -0.76
CA ILE A 68 3.40 -10.14 -0.82
C ILE A 68 2.95 -10.55 0.59
N ALA A 69 3.84 -11.13 1.39
CA ALA A 69 3.53 -11.53 2.76
C ALA A 69 3.15 -10.34 3.65
N VAL A 70 3.90 -9.23 3.60
CA VAL A 70 3.57 -7.99 4.33
C VAL A 70 2.17 -7.50 3.94
N SER A 71 1.87 -7.45 2.63
CA SER A 71 0.57 -6.97 2.16
C SER A 71 -0.63 -7.81 2.61
N VAL A 72 -0.42 -9.06 3.04
CA VAL A 72 -1.50 -9.92 3.57
C VAL A 72 -1.88 -9.52 5.00
N ILE A 73 -0.91 -9.10 5.79
CA ILE A 73 -1.10 -8.73 7.20
C ILE A 73 -1.17 -7.21 7.40
N TYR A 74 -0.92 -6.42 6.35
CA TYR A 74 -0.81 -4.97 6.41
C TYR A 74 -1.97 -4.31 7.15
N TYR A 75 -3.21 -4.70 6.83
CA TYR A 75 -4.43 -4.13 7.40
C TYR A 75 -4.60 -4.27 8.93
N LEU A 76 -3.65 -4.95 9.59
CA LEU A 76 -3.61 -5.15 11.03
C LEU A 76 -2.54 -4.28 11.71
N HIS A 77 -1.94 -3.31 11.01
CA HIS A 77 -1.13 -2.27 11.65
C HIS A 77 -1.99 -1.42 12.58
N ASP A 78 -1.42 -0.93 13.68
CA ASP A 78 -2.08 -0.02 14.64
C ASP A 78 -1.71 1.46 14.40
N LYS A 79 -1.42 1.79 13.15
CA LYS A 79 -1.00 3.13 12.70
C LYS A 79 -2.12 3.92 12.07
N GLU A 80 -3.38 3.67 12.42
CA GLU A 80 -4.53 4.38 11.84
C GLU A 80 -4.48 5.90 12.07
N SER A 81 -3.78 6.36 13.11
CA SER A 81 -3.55 7.79 13.36
C SER A 81 -2.35 8.38 12.57
N GLN A 82 -1.62 7.56 11.79
CA GLN A 82 -0.47 7.93 10.95
C GLN A 82 -0.50 7.18 9.60
N PRO A 83 -1.56 7.34 8.78
CA PRO A 83 -1.77 6.52 7.58
C PRO A 83 -0.69 6.70 6.49
N ASP A 84 0.12 7.75 6.56
CA ASP A 84 1.21 8.03 5.62
C ASP A 84 2.57 7.43 6.03
N PHE A 85 2.67 6.76 7.17
CA PHE A 85 3.95 6.30 7.75
C PHE A 85 4.79 5.44 6.79
N LEU A 86 4.15 4.70 5.88
CA LEU A 86 4.83 3.89 4.86
C LEU A 86 4.71 4.42 3.44
N PHE A 87 4.07 5.57 3.18
CA PHE A 87 3.83 6.07 1.82
C PHE A 87 5.12 6.22 1.01
N SER A 88 6.21 6.67 1.63
CA SER A 88 7.51 6.77 0.94
C SER A 88 8.00 5.41 0.42
N TRP A 89 7.87 4.36 1.23
CA TRP A 89 8.22 2.99 0.83
C TRP A 89 7.24 2.44 -0.20
N LEU A 90 5.93 2.63 0.01
CA LEU A 90 4.90 2.16 -0.93
C LEU A 90 5.04 2.80 -2.32
N LEU A 91 5.30 4.11 -2.39
CA LEU A 91 5.59 4.81 -3.65
C LEU A 91 6.86 4.28 -4.33
N HIS A 92 7.88 3.91 -3.54
CA HIS A 92 9.07 3.23 -4.07
C HIS A 92 8.71 1.86 -4.68
N LEU A 93 7.89 1.05 -4.01
CA LEU A 93 7.44 -0.25 -4.51
C LEU A 93 6.61 -0.14 -5.82
N LEU A 94 5.86 0.94 -6.02
CA LEU A 94 5.14 1.20 -7.28
C LEU A 94 6.06 1.39 -8.49
N ARG A 95 7.32 1.79 -8.28
CA ARG A 95 8.35 1.90 -9.34
C ARG A 95 9.01 0.56 -9.67
N HIS A 96 8.74 -0.49 -8.89
CA HIS A 96 9.44 -1.76 -9.03
C HIS A 96 9.12 -2.47 -10.36
N LYS A 97 10.08 -3.19 -10.93
CA LYS A 97 9.91 -3.94 -12.21
C LYS A 97 8.91 -5.08 -12.11
N ASN A 98 8.84 -5.74 -10.94
CA ASN A 98 7.95 -6.87 -10.68
C ASN A 98 6.51 -6.39 -10.44
N GLY A 99 5.57 -6.91 -11.23
CA GLY A 99 4.15 -6.55 -11.13
C GLY A 99 3.48 -6.98 -9.83
N ASN A 100 3.93 -8.08 -9.21
CA ASN A 100 3.34 -8.56 -7.96
C ASN A 100 3.68 -7.63 -6.78
N ILE A 101 4.91 -7.09 -6.76
CA ILE A 101 5.31 -6.05 -5.79
C ILE A 101 4.47 -4.79 -5.97
N ARG A 102 4.31 -4.29 -7.21
CA ARG A 102 3.47 -3.12 -7.47
C ARG A 102 2.02 -3.35 -7.03
N HIS A 103 1.45 -4.52 -7.33
CA HIS A 103 0.08 -4.84 -6.95
C HIS A 103 -0.08 -4.95 -5.43
N ALA A 104 0.90 -5.51 -4.72
CA ALA A 104 0.91 -5.53 -3.27
C ALA A 104 0.94 -4.11 -2.67
N ALA A 105 1.75 -3.20 -3.24
CA ALA A 105 1.79 -1.80 -2.82
C ALA A 105 0.46 -1.07 -3.06
N VAL A 106 -0.18 -1.30 -4.21
CA VAL A 106 -1.52 -0.75 -4.50
C VAL A 106 -2.53 -1.14 -3.42
N ARG A 107 -2.60 -2.43 -3.05
CA ARG A 107 -3.51 -2.89 -1.98
C ARG A 107 -3.23 -2.28 -0.61
N MET A 108 -1.95 -2.08 -0.27
CA MET A 108 -1.59 -1.46 1.00
C MET A 108 -1.99 0.01 1.02
N ILE A 109 -1.78 0.75 -0.08
CA ILE A 109 -2.25 2.16 -0.19
C ILE A 109 -3.77 2.23 -0.15
N GLU A 110 -4.48 1.35 -0.87
CA GLU A 110 -5.96 1.28 -0.84
C GLU A 110 -6.51 1.11 0.58
N HIS A 111 -5.82 0.36 1.44
CA HIS A 111 -6.21 0.20 2.83
C HIS A 111 -6.23 1.52 3.60
N GLU A 112 -5.25 2.39 3.33
CA GLU A 112 -5.08 3.69 4.00
C GLU A 112 -6.09 4.73 3.52
N LEU A 113 -6.60 4.59 2.29
CA LEU A 113 -7.58 5.51 1.73
C LEU A 113 -8.89 5.53 2.51
N GLY A 114 -9.29 4.39 3.08
CA GLY A 114 -10.54 4.29 3.85
C GLY A 114 -10.58 5.27 5.03
N PRO A 115 -9.65 5.17 6.00
CA PRO A 115 -9.52 6.14 7.08
C PRO A 115 -9.28 7.56 6.57
N LEU A 116 -8.37 7.75 5.60
CA LEU A 116 -7.97 9.07 5.09
C LEU A 116 -9.11 9.87 4.49
N THR A 117 -10.04 9.21 3.80
CA THR A 117 -11.15 9.88 3.09
C THR A 117 -12.44 9.94 3.92
N TYR A 118 -12.42 9.46 5.17
CA TYR A 118 -13.62 9.35 5.99
C TYR A 118 -14.33 10.70 6.18
N HIS A 119 -13.58 11.79 6.40
CA HIS A 119 -14.16 13.13 6.61
C HIS A 119 -14.86 13.67 5.37
N LEU A 120 -14.41 13.27 4.16
CA LEU A 120 -15.05 13.63 2.89
C LEU A 120 -16.34 12.82 2.68
N ARG A 121 -16.29 11.51 2.96
CA ARG A 121 -17.43 10.60 2.76
C ARG A 121 -18.51 10.76 3.83
N CYS A 122 -18.14 11.15 5.05
CA CYS A 122 -19.02 11.30 6.20
C CYS A 122 -18.85 12.67 6.89
N PRO A 123 -19.17 13.79 6.21
CA PRO A 123 -18.92 15.13 6.73
C PRO A 123 -19.65 15.36 8.06
N GLY A 124 -18.95 15.95 9.03
CA GLY A 124 -19.46 16.27 10.37
C GLY A 124 -19.54 15.08 11.35
N LYS A 125 -19.19 13.86 10.92
CA LYS A 125 -19.10 12.70 11.83
C LYS A 125 -17.66 12.52 12.32
N LYS A 126 -17.52 12.22 13.60
CA LYS A 126 -16.22 11.82 14.16
C LYS A 126 -15.93 10.36 13.80
N SER A 127 -14.69 10.09 13.39
CA SER A 127 -14.20 8.73 13.28
C SER A 127 -13.92 8.16 14.67
N SER A 128 -14.25 6.88 14.87
CA SER A 128 -13.81 6.11 16.03
C SER A 128 -12.51 5.34 15.77
N PHE A 129 -11.96 5.44 14.56
CA PHE A 129 -10.87 4.60 14.08
C PHE A 129 -9.52 5.33 13.99
N HIS A 130 -9.49 6.66 14.06
CA HIS A 130 -8.27 7.47 13.96
C HIS A 130 -8.41 8.80 14.71
N ASP A 131 -7.26 9.39 15.05
CA ASP A 131 -7.19 10.65 15.80
C ASP A 131 -6.78 11.88 14.96
N PHE A 132 -6.41 11.70 13.68
CA PHE A 132 -5.99 12.82 12.83
C PHE A 132 -7.16 13.73 12.43
N SER A 133 -6.86 15.01 12.21
CA SER A 133 -7.86 16.00 11.81
C SER A 133 -8.16 15.94 10.30
N PRO A 134 -9.33 16.45 9.84
CA PRO A 134 -9.62 16.60 8.42
C PRO A 134 -8.52 17.33 7.63
N GLU A 135 -7.92 18.36 8.21
CA GLU A 135 -6.85 19.14 7.58
C GLU A 135 -5.56 18.33 7.43
N GLN A 136 -5.25 17.47 8.41
CA GLN A 136 -4.12 16.53 8.30
C GLN A 136 -4.38 15.48 7.22
N ALA A 137 -5.60 14.96 7.16
CA ALA A 137 -6.02 14.02 6.13
C ALA A 137 -5.91 14.63 4.73
N ASP A 138 -6.43 15.86 4.53
CA ASP A 138 -6.35 16.60 3.28
C ASP A 138 -4.91 16.83 2.85
N TYR A 139 -4.04 17.20 3.79
CA TYR A 139 -2.61 17.34 3.52
C TYR A 139 -1.99 16.02 3.03
N ILE A 140 -2.26 14.91 3.71
CA ILE A 140 -1.75 13.59 3.33
C ILE A 140 -2.27 13.17 1.95
N ILE A 141 -3.56 13.35 1.68
CA ILE A 141 -4.17 13.03 0.39
C ILE A 141 -3.51 13.87 -0.72
N ALA A 142 -3.32 15.17 -0.52
CA ALA A 142 -2.68 16.03 -1.50
C ALA A 142 -1.24 15.59 -1.81
N ARG A 143 -0.48 15.15 -0.80
CA ARG A 143 0.89 14.63 -0.97
C ARG A 143 0.92 13.30 -1.71
N LEU A 144 -0.01 12.40 -1.40
CA LEU A 144 -0.18 11.14 -2.13
C LEU A 144 -0.51 11.41 -3.60
N PHE A 145 -1.49 12.29 -3.85
CA PHE A 145 -1.92 12.71 -5.19
C PHE A 145 -0.76 13.28 -6.00
N GLU A 146 0.02 14.20 -5.43
CA GLU A 146 1.24 14.75 -6.04
C GLU A 146 2.26 13.66 -6.38
N GLY A 147 2.53 12.74 -5.45
CA GLY A 147 3.45 11.62 -5.66
C GLY A 147 3.01 10.68 -6.80
N LEU A 148 1.71 10.39 -6.89
CA LEU A 148 1.13 9.57 -7.95
C LEU A 148 1.20 10.25 -9.31
N HIS A 149 0.94 11.55 -9.39
CA HIS A 149 1.08 12.32 -10.63
C HIS A 149 2.53 12.36 -11.13
N ILE A 150 3.50 12.53 -10.23
CA ILE A 150 4.94 12.43 -10.57
C ILE A 150 5.24 11.04 -11.14
N LEU A 151 4.83 9.97 -10.45
CA LEU A 151 5.00 8.59 -10.92
C LEU A 151 4.39 8.35 -12.30
N MET A 152 3.21 8.88 -12.55
CA MET A 152 2.54 8.76 -13.84
C MET A 152 3.27 9.51 -14.94
N ASN A 153 3.68 10.74 -14.70
CA ASN A 153 4.42 11.55 -15.67
C ASN A 153 5.74 10.86 -16.06
N ASP A 154 6.48 10.35 -15.08
CA ASP A 154 7.75 9.65 -15.29
C ASP A 154 7.60 8.32 -16.05
N SER A 155 6.43 7.67 -15.91
CA SER A 155 6.17 6.35 -16.50
C SER A 155 5.25 6.37 -17.72
N TRP A 156 4.80 7.55 -18.15
CA TRP A 156 3.92 7.72 -19.30
C TRP A 156 4.59 7.29 -20.60
N LYS A 157 3.79 6.65 -21.48
CA LYS A 157 4.23 6.28 -22.83
C LYS A 157 3.14 6.67 -23.83
N PRO A 158 3.49 7.20 -25.02
CA PRO A 158 2.50 7.56 -26.04
C PRO A 158 1.56 6.43 -26.43
N MET A 159 2.04 5.18 -26.37
CA MET A 159 1.24 3.99 -26.64
C MET A 159 0.05 3.81 -25.69
N TYR A 160 0.05 4.47 -24.53
CA TYR A 160 -1.04 4.37 -23.56
C TYR A 160 -2.29 5.14 -24.00
N LYS A 161 -2.17 6.12 -24.92
CA LYS A 161 -3.29 6.91 -25.46
C LYS A 161 -4.42 6.08 -26.09
N LYS A 162 -4.12 4.87 -26.56
CA LYS A 162 -5.10 3.99 -27.21
C LYS A 162 -6.00 3.22 -26.23
N TYR A 163 -5.66 3.20 -24.94
CA TYR A 163 -6.43 2.48 -23.93
C TYR A 163 -7.42 3.42 -23.28
N LYS A 164 -8.70 3.04 -23.33
CA LYS A 164 -9.80 3.81 -22.72
C LYS A 164 -9.98 3.52 -21.23
N TYR A 165 -9.69 2.28 -20.81
CA TYR A 165 -9.94 1.81 -19.44
C TYR A 165 -8.62 1.44 -18.76
N ILE A 166 -8.49 1.74 -17.46
CA ILE A 166 -7.31 1.41 -16.65
C ILE A 166 -7.02 -0.09 -16.71
N GLU A 167 -8.04 -0.93 -16.63
CA GLU A 167 -7.92 -2.39 -16.71
C GLU A 167 -7.24 -2.86 -18.01
N SER A 168 -7.44 -2.14 -19.11
CA SER A 168 -6.87 -2.46 -20.42
C SER A 168 -5.40 -2.04 -20.56
N LEU A 169 -4.88 -1.20 -19.65
CA LEU A 169 -3.47 -0.79 -19.68
C LEU A 169 -2.55 -2.00 -19.47
N PRO A 170 -1.37 -2.04 -20.12
CA PRO A 170 -0.32 -2.98 -19.78
C PRO A 170 0.10 -2.84 -18.32
N SER A 171 0.45 -3.95 -17.67
CA SER A 171 0.98 -3.90 -16.31
C SER A 171 2.26 -3.07 -16.25
N GLY A 172 2.32 -2.12 -15.33
CA GLY A 172 3.43 -1.19 -15.18
C GLY A 172 3.13 -0.14 -14.12
N THR A 173 4.13 0.67 -13.79
CA THR A 173 4.01 1.77 -12.81
C THR A 173 2.87 2.73 -13.15
N TYR A 174 2.74 3.10 -14.43
CA TYR A 174 1.65 3.98 -14.89
C TYR A 174 0.26 3.42 -14.53
N LYS A 175 0.00 2.14 -14.83
CA LYS A 175 -1.26 1.48 -14.48
C LYS A 175 -1.48 1.43 -12.97
N SER A 176 -0.44 1.07 -12.21
CA SER A 176 -0.55 0.96 -10.75
C SER A 176 -0.87 2.31 -10.10
N ALA A 177 -0.25 3.40 -10.55
CA ALA A 177 -0.58 4.74 -10.06
C ALA A 177 -2.01 5.16 -10.44
N GLN A 178 -2.43 4.86 -11.68
CA GLN A 178 -3.81 5.09 -12.14
C GLN A 178 -4.85 4.34 -11.31
N MET A 179 -4.58 3.10 -10.90
CA MET A 179 -5.50 2.35 -10.03
C MET A 179 -5.73 3.07 -8.71
N ILE A 180 -4.67 3.57 -8.07
CA ILE A 180 -4.78 4.30 -6.79
C ILE A 180 -5.52 5.62 -6.99
N LEU A 181 -5.23 6.36 -8.06
CA LEU A 181 -5.96 7.60 -8.36
C LEU A 181 -7.45 7.36 -8.60
N SER A 182 -7.81 6.26 -9.27
CA SER A 182 -9.22 5.88 -9.44
C SER A 182 -9.92 5.64 -8.10
N HIS A 183 -9.24 5.00 -7.14
CA HIS A 183 -9.79 4.82 -5.80
C HIS A 183 -9.92 6.15 -5.03
N LEU A 184 -8.95 7.05 -5.17
CA LEU A 184 -9.06 8.41 -4.63
C LEU A 184 -10.22 9.19 -5.25
N GLU A 185 -10.46 9.06 -6.55
CA GLU A 185 -11.59 9.67 -7.23
C GLU A 185 -12.94 9.16 -6.70
N ASP A 186 -13.05 7.85 -6.52
CA ASP A 186 -14.25 7.21 -5.97
C ASP A 186 -14.51 7.62 -4.51
N ASP A 187 -13.47 7.67 -3.67
CA ASP A 187 -13.60 7.96 -2.24
C ASP A 187 -13.72 9.45 -1.91
N CYS A 188 -12.96 10.33 -2.60
CA CYS A 188 -12.95 11.78 -2.34
C CYS A 188 -14.07 12.52 -3.10
N GLY A 189 -14.50 11.99 -4.24
CA GLY A 189 -15.45 12.63 -5.14
C GLY A 189 -14.82 13.65 -6.11
N ASN A 190 -15.46 13.81 -7.27
CA ASN A 190 -14.94 14.59 -8.40
C ASN A 190 -14.62 16.06 -8.08
N GLU A 191 -15.40 16.71 -7.22
CA GLU A 191 -15.18 18.12 -6.89
C GLU A 191 -13.88 18.33 -6.12
N TYR A 192 -13.58 17.42 -5.19
CA TYR A 192 -12.36 17.45 -4.39
C TYR A 192 -11.14 17.15 -5.26
N ILE A 193 -11.22 16.14 -6.12
CA ILE A 193 -10.13 15.82 -7.05
C ILE A 193 -9.81 16.99 -7.97
N ARG A 194 -10.84 17.66 -8.53
CA ARG A 194 -10.63 18.86 -9.36
C ARG A 194 -9.89 19.96 -8.58
N HIS A 195 -10.20 20.14 -7.30
CA HIS A 195 -9.47 21.09 -6.46
C HIS A 195 -7.99 20.71 -6.33
N LEU A 196 -7.67 19.44 -6.12
CA LEU A 196 -6.28 18.96 -6.10
C LEU A 196 -5.57 19.17 -7.43
N GLU A 197 -6.24 18.93 -8.56
CA GLU A 197 -5.68 19.19 -9.89
C GLU A 197 -5.34 20.66 -10.11
N GLU A 198 -6.20 21.58 -9.65
CA GLU A 198 -5.96 23.02 -9.71
C GLU A 198 -4.73 23.41 -8.89
N LEU A 199 -4.57 22.84 -7.69
CA LEU A 199 -3.38 23.05 -6.85
C LEU A 199 -2.09 22.54 -7.51
N LEU A 200 -2.14 21.38 -8.18
CA LEU A 200 -0.98 20.85 -8.91
C LEU A 200 -0.56 21.74 -10.08
N ARG A 201 -1.50 22.37 -10.79
CA ARG A 201 -1.20 23.24 -11.95
C ARG A 201 -0.58 24.59 -11.58
N GLN A 202 -0.70 25.00 -10.32
CA GLN A 202 -0.17 26.29 -9.83
C GLN A 202 1.29 26.19 -9.35
N LYS A 203 1.86 24.99 -9.28
CA LYS A 203 3.27 24.73 -8.94
C LYS A 203 4.12 24.60 -10.20
#